data_AF-A0A7V3CV65-F1
#
_entry.id   AF-A0A7V3CV65-F1
#
_cell.length_a   1.000
_cell.length_b   1.000
_cell.length_c   1.000
_cell.angle_alpha   90.00
_cell.angle_beta   90.00
_cell.angle_gamma   90.00
#
_symmetry.space_group_name_H-M   'P 1'
#
loop_
_entity.id
_entity.type
_entity.pdbx_description
1 polymer ?
#
loop_
_entity_poly.entity_id
_entity_poly.type
_entity_poly.pdbx_seq_one_letter_code
_entity_poly.pdbx_strand_id
1 'polypeptide(L)'
;MNESAKKQKREMKSESENNKGLTVKKLRMIKGYESVSDEQANKIVLSIKKLAVLLCEHLSKLKRRNEIDELNNSGGAKIISLNTDNNNSEIEYRKQA
;
A
#
# COMPACT_ATOMS: atom_id res chain seq x y z
N MET A 1 12.36 38.42 0.15
CA MET A 1 11.96 37.03 0.49
C MET A 1 11.19 37.05 1.80
N ASN A 2 9.93 36.61 1.80
CA ASN A 2 9.05 36.62 2.97
C ASN A 2 9.48 35.57 4.03
N GLU A 3 9.42 35.92 5.32
CA GLU A 3 9.75 35.05 6.46
C GLU A 3 9.00 33.71 6.43
N SER A 4 7.76 33.71 5.93
CA SER A 4 6.94 32.49 5.76
C SER A 4 7.56 31.49 4.78
N ALA A 5 8.19 31.97 3.70
CA ALA A 5 8.86 31.11 2.72
C ALA A 5 10.19 30.55 3.26
N LYS A 6 10.87 31.28 4.15
CA LYS A 6 12.05 30.75 4.87
C LYS A 6 11.66 29.67 5.88
N LYS A 7 10.52 29.83 6.57
CA LYS A 7 10.02 28.86 7.55
C LYS A 7 9.59 27.55 6.88
N GLN A 8 8.79 27.63 5.81
CA GLN A 8 8.43 26.45 5.00
C GLN A 8 9.65 25.71 4.45
N LYS A 9 10.65 26.44 3.92
CA LYS A 9 11.88 25.82 3.38
C LYS A 9 12.76 25.17 4.47
N ARG A 10 12.67 25.61 5.72
CA ARG A 10 13.35 24.99 6.88
C ARG A 10 12.61 23.74 7.35
N GLU A 11 11.28 23.79 7.41
CA GLU A 11 10.43 22.64 7.79
C GLU A 11 10.55 21.50 6.77
N MET A 12 10.50 21.80 5.47
CA MET A 12 10.67 20.80 4.39
C MET A 12 12.05 20.12 4.39
N LYS A 13 13.10 20.84 4.81
CA LYS A 13 14.45 20.25 5.00
C LYS A 13 14.49 19.31 6.20
N SER A 14 13.81 19.63 7.29
CA SER A 14 13.80 18.81 8.50
C SER A 14 13.05 17.48 8.31
N GLU A 15 11.90 17.47 7.61
CA GLU A 15 11.17 16.23 7.32
C GLU A 15 11.95 15.31 6.37
N SER A 16 12.59 15.86 5.34
CA SER A 16 13.35 15.06 4.37
C SER A 16 14.65 14.45 4.94
N GLU A 17 15.26 15.07 5.95
CA GLU A 17 16.40 14.51 6.67
C GLU A 17 15.98 13.46 7.71
N ASN A 18 14.83 13.65 8.36
CA ASN A 18 14.32 12.76 9.39
C ASN A 18 13.72 11.45 8.84
N ASN A 19 13.22 11.48 7.60
CA ASN A 19 12.62 10.33 6.92
C ASN A 19 13.61 9.32 6.33
N LYS A 20 14.92 9.55 6.47
CA LYS A 20 15.93 8.54 6.10
C LYS A 20 15.82 7.39 7.09
N GLY A 21 15.23 6.26 6.69
CA GLY A 21 14.95 5.08 7.53
C GLY A 21 16.17 4.48 8.25
N LEU A 22 16.14 3.18 8.59
CA LEU A 22 17.25 2.58 9.32
C LEU A 22 18.58 2.65 8.52
N THR A 23 19.62 3.22 9.15
CA THR A 23 20.99 3.31 8.64
C THR A 23 21.95 2.63 9.60
N VAL A 24 23.18 2.31 9.16
CA VAL A 24 24.23 1.75 10.04
C VAL A 24 24.50 2.64 11.25
N LYS A 25 24.56 3.97 11.04
CA LYS A 25 24.74 4.93 12.13
C LYS A 25 23.60 4.85 13.15
N LYS A 26 22.34 4.80 12.68
CA LYS A 26 21.17 4.67 13.55
C LYS A 26 21.13 3.31 14.25
N LEU A 27 21.57 2.23 13.59
CA LEU A 27 21.67 0.89 14.19
C LEU A 27 22.66 0.88 15.37
N ARG A 28 23.84 1.50 15.23
CA ARG A 28 24.86 1.55 16.29
C ARG A 28 24.50 2.43 17.48
N MET A 29 23.45 3.24 17.37
CA MET A 29 22.91 3.98 18.51
C MET A 29 22.01 3.10 19.39
N ILE A 30 21.67 1.88 18.96
CA ILE A 30 20.83 0.94 19.70
C ILE A 30 21.71 0.14 20.66
N LYS A 31 21.24 0.02 21.91
CA LYS A 31 21.93 -0.74 22.95
C LYS A 31 22.19 -2.19 22.52
N GLY A 32 23.44 -2.64 22.63
CA GLY A 32 23.87 -3.98 22.22
C GLY A 32 24.31 -4.10 20.76
N TYR A 33 24.28 -3.00 19.99
CA TYR A 33 24.73 -2.95 18.60
C TYR A 33 25.85 -1.93 18.35
N GLU A 34 26.39 -1.31 19.40
CA GLU A 34 27.36 -0.22 19.33
C GLU A 34 28.67 -0.66 18.64
N SER A 35 29.12 -1.89 18.94
CA SER A 35 30.41 -2.44 18.50
C SER A 35 30.34 -3.29 17.23
N VAL A 36 29.19 -3.33 16.56
CA VAL A 36 28.97 -4.18 15.39
C VAL A 36 29.78 -3.64 14.21
N SER A 37 30.52 -4.51 13.51
CA SER A 37 31.35 -4.11 12.36
C SER A 37 30.52 -3.54 11.21
N ASP A 38 31.13 -2.78 10.30
CA ASP A 38 30.41 -2.17 9.16
C ASP A 38 29.72 -3.25 8.31
N GLU A 39 30.41 -4.36 8.08
CA GLU A 39 29.90 -5.50 7.32
C GLU A 39 28.67 -6.13 8.00
N GLN A 40 28.75 -6.38 9.31
CA GLN A 40 27.62 -6.94 10.07
C GLN A 40 26.46 -5.95 10.13
N ALA A 41 26.73 -4.66 10.36
CA ALA A 41 25.72 -3.62 10.43
C ALA A 41 24.98 -3.47 9.10
N ASN A 42 25.70 -3.51 7.97
CA ASN A 42 25.12 -3.49 6.64
C ASN A 42 24.19 -4.69 6.41
N LYS A 43 24.63 -5.91 6.79
CA LYS A 43 23.80 -7.12 6.70
C LYS A 43 22.54 -7.01 7.54
N ILE A 44 22.64 -6.52 8.78
CA ILE A 44 21.49 -6.33 9.67
C ILE A 44 20.51 -5.32 9.08
N VAL A 45 20.99 -4.14 8.65
CA VAL A 45 20.15 -3.11 8.04
C VAL A 45 19.45 -3.65 6.79
N LEU A 46 20.15 -4.42 5.95
CA LEU A 46 19.56 -5.01 4.75
C LEU A 46 18.48 -6.05 5.09
N SER A 47 18.73 -6.93 6.05
CA SER A 47 17.77 -7.94 6.49
C SER A 47 16.50 -7.31 7.05
N ILE A 48 16.63 -6.26 7.88
CA ILE A 48 15.47 -5.53 8.43
C ILE A 48 14.66 -4.88 7.30
N LYS A 49 15.33 -4.26 6.32
CA LYS A 49 14.64 -3.67 5.15
C LYS A 49 13.88 -4.72 4.34
N LYS A 50 14.47 -5.89 4.09
CA LYS A 50 13.81 -6.99 3.40
C LYS A 50 12.59 -7.50 4.17
N LEU A 51 12.72 -7.65 5.49
CA LEU A 51 11.61 -8.05 6.36
C LEU A 51 10.47 -7.04 6.32
N ALA A 52 10.78 -5.74 6.34
CA ALA A 52 9.78 -4.68 6.24
C ALA A 52 8.98 -4.77 4.92
N VAL A 53 9.65 -5.06 3.79
CA VAL A 53 8.97 -5.27 2.49
C VAL A 53 8.01 -6.46 2.57
N LEU A 54 8.48 -7.61 3.07
CA LEU A 54 7.66 -8.81 3.20
C LEU A 54 6.44 -8.59 4.12
N LEU A 55 6.62 -7.88 5.23
CA LEU A 55 5.53 -7.52 6.14
C LEU A 55 4.50 -6.61 5.45
N CYS A 56 4.95 -5.59 4.72
CA CYS A 56 4.06 -4.70 3.96
C CYS A 56 3.26 -5.47 2.91
N GLU A 57 3.89 -6.39 2.18
CA GLU A 57 3.21 -7.24 1.21
C GLU A 57 2.17 -8.14 1.88
N HIS A 58 2.53 -8.75 3.02
CA HIS A 58 1.63 -9.62 3.77
C HIS A 58 0.42 -8.86 4.30
N LEU A 59 0.64 -7.69 4.92
CA LEU A 59 -0.44 -6.82 5.41
C LEU A 59 -1.33 -6.32 4.26
N SER A 60 -0.75 -6.01 3.10
CA SER A 60 -1.52 -5.60 1.91
C SER A 60 -2.36 -6.74 1.34
N LYS A 61 -1.88 -7.99 1.40
CA LYS A 61 -2.65 -9.18 1.03
C LYS A 61 -3.76 -9.45 2.04
N LEU A 62 -3.48 -9.32 3.34
CA LEU A 62 -4.46 -9.49 4.41
C LEU A 62 -5.59 -8.47 4.30
N LYS A 63 -5.26 -7.18 4.10
CA LYS A 63 -6.24 -6.12 3.91
C LYS A 63 -7.18 -6.41 2.74
N ARG A 64 -6.64 -6.81 1.58
CA ARG A 64 -7.45 -7.19 0.42
C ARG A 64 -8.36 -8.40 0.68
N ARG A 65 -7.88 -9.39 1.43
CA ARG A 65 -8.70 -10.55 1.81
C ARG A 65 -9.84 -10.14 2.73
N ASN A 66 -9.55 -9.35 3.75
CA ASN A 66 -10.57 -8.86 4.68
C ASN A 66 -11.64 -8.02 3.97
N GLU A 67 -11.26 -7.17 3.01
CA GLU A 67 -12.21 -6.40 2.19
C GLU A 67 -13.10 -7.32 1.33
N ILE A 68 -12.55 -8.41 0.78
CA ILE A 68 -13.30 -9.42 0.02
C ILE A 68 -14.23 -10.22 0.95
N ASP A 69 -13.75 -10.60 2.12
CA ASP A 69 -14.52 -11.38 3.10
C ASP A 69 -15.65 -10.53 3.72
N GLU A 70 -15.44 -9.23 3.93
CA GLU A 70 -16.49 -8.28 4.32
C GLU A 70 -17.54 -8.12 3.20
N LEU A 71 -17.12 -8.06 1.93
CA LEU A 71 -18.03 -8.02 0.78
C LEU A 71 -18.87 -9.30 0.67
N ASN A 72 -18.25 -10.46 0.96
CA ASN A 72 -18.89 -11.77 0.87
C ASN A 72 -19.78 -12.09 2.09
N ASN A 73 -19.40 -11.63 3.28
CA ASN A 73 -20.18 -11.79 4.52
C ASN A 73 -21.25 -10.72 4.71
N SER A 74 -21.18 -9.61 3.97
CA SER A 74 -22.29 -8.66 3.75
C SER A 74 -23.36 -9.26 2.81
N GLY A 75 -23.68 -10.53 2.99
CA GLY A 75 -24.72 -11.24 2.25
C GLY A 75 -26.07 -10.54 2.44
N GLY A 76 -26.52 -9.83 1.41
CA GLY A 76 -27.84 -9.21 1.39
C GLY A 76 -28.20 -8.38 0.15
N ALA A 77 -27.24 -7.85 -0.59
CA ALA A 77 -27.50 -7.16 -1.87
C ALA A 77 -26.22 -7.26 -2.72
N LYS A 78 -26.16 -7.88 -3.89
CA LYS A 78 -27.17 -7.96 -4.94
C LYS A 78 -26.72 -9.11 -5.85
N ILE A 79 -27.24 -10.32 -5.63
CA ILE A 79 -27.36 -11.26 -6.75
C ILE A 79 -28.49 -10.68 -7.61
N ILE A 80 -28.12 -9.77 -8.50
CA ILE A 80 -28.82 -9.65 -9.76
C ILE A 80 -27.73 -9.77 -10.82
N SER A 81 -27.45 -11.02 -11.18
CA SER A 81 -27.03 -11.35 -12.54
C SER A 81 -28.03 -10.72 -13.50
N LEU A 82 -27.67 -9.60 -14.12
CA LEU A 82 -28.24 -9.19 -15.40
C LEU A 82 -27.24 -9.57 -16.49
N ASN A 83 -27.08 -10.89 -16.68
CA ASN A 83 -26.86 -11.41 -18.02
C ASN A 83 -28.25 -11.67 -18.60
N THR A 84 -28.95 -10.60 -18.98
CA THR A 84 -30.15 -10.67 -19.83
C THR A 84 -30.45 -9.30 -20.43
N ASP A 85 -29.53 -8.75 -21.22
CA ASP A 85 -29.95 -7.88 -22.32
C ASP A 85 -30.33 -8.78 -23.50
N ASN A 86 -31.42 -9.53 -23.30
CA ASN A 86 -32.30 -9.91 -24.38
C ASN A 86 -33.17 -8.68 -24.69
N ASN A 87 -32.59 -7.68 -25.34
CA ASN A 87 -33.33 -6.61 -26.00
C ASN A 87 -33.27 -6.85 -27.51
N ASN A 88 -34.18 -7.71 -27.96
CA ASN A 88 -35.12 -7.39 -29.02
C ASN A 88 -34.63 -6.36 -30.06
N SER A 89 -33.99 -6.81 -31.13
CA SER A 89 -34.18 -6.19 -32.45
C SER A 89 -33.68 -7.10 -33.58
N GLU A 90 -34.52 -8.02 -34.07
CA GLU A 90 -34.55 -8.34 -35.50
C GLU A 90 -35.90 -8.96 -35.94
N ILE A 91 -36.85 -8.06 -36.19
CA ILE A 91 -37.82 -8.02 -37.30
C ILE A 91 -38.35 -9.37 -37.82
N GLU A 92 -39.61 -9.68 -37.50
CA GLU A 92 -40.45 -10.61 -38.27
C GLU A 92 -41.71 -9.88 -38.80
N TYR A 93 -41.74 -9.57 -40.10
CA TYR A 93 -42.96 -9.14 -40.79
C TYR A 93 -43.64 -10.34 -41.44
N ARG A 94 -44.72 -10.83 -40.82
CA ARG A 94 -45.77 -11.67 -41.43
C ARG A 94 -47.06 -11.43 -40.65
N LYS A 95 -48.27 -11.25 -41.20
CA LYS A 95 -48.87 -11.21 -42.54
C LYS A 95 -50.28 -10.62 -42.32
N GLN A 96 -50.84 -9.93 -43.30
CA GLN A 96 -52.29 -9.80 -43.52
C GLN A 96 -52.47 -9.66 -45.04
N ALA A 97 -53.39 -10.31 -45.76
CA ALA A 97 -54.32 -11.40 -45.52
C ALA A 97 -54.50 -12.10 -46.88
#